data_AF-E8RPP2-F1
#
_entry.id   AF-E8RPP2-F1
#
_cell.length_a   1.000
_cell.length_b   1.000
_cell.length_c   1.000
_cell.angle_alpha   90.00
_cell.angle_beta   90.00
_cell.angle_gamma   90.00
#
_symmetry.space_group_name_H-M   'P 1'
#
loop_
_entity.id
_entity.type
_entity.pdbx_description
1 polymer ?
#
loop_
_entity_poly.entity_id
_entity_poly.type
_entity_poly.pdbx_seq_one_letter_code
_entity_poly.pdbx_strand_id
1 'polypeptide(L)'
;MSRDHQFHEPTTYEAGQWRELAQLARACATGERKSWRELQRAAIGVGRCRVFGINDRGNVCNLLIQCALDAAQSVAPSRYFDELHRLADEVLKRCEAWAEVRQAQVSRG
;
A
#
# COMPACT_ATOMS: atom_id res chain seq x y z
N MET A 1 8.73 27.09 13.55
CA MET A 1 9.27 25.84 14.12
C MET A 1 8.97 24.72 13.14
N SER A 2 9.91 24.42 12.24
CA SER A 2 9.76 23.33 11.26
C SER A 2 9.96 22.01 12.00
N ARG A 3 8.88 21.26 12.21
CA ARG A 3 9.02 19.86 12.60
C ARG A 3 9.53 19.12 11.36
N ASP A 4 10.77 18.66 11.43
CA ASP A 4 11.35 17.74 10.48
C ASP A 4 10.41 16.54 10.30
N HIS A 5 9.58 16.59 9.26
CA HIS A 5 8.95 15.39 8.72
C HIS A 5 10.09 14.60 8.09
N GLN A 6 10.79 13.79 8.89
CA GLN A 6 11.83 12.92 8.36
C GLN A 6 11.18 11.96 7.37
N PHE A 7 11.38 12.26 6.09
CA PHE A 7 11.10 11.37 4.99
C PHE A 7 12.06 10.19 5.08
N HIS A 8 11.60 9.09 5.65
CA HIS A 8 12.29 7.82 5.51
C HIS A 8 11.58 7.06 4.41
N GLU A 9 12.22 6.99 3.23
CA GLU A 9 11.71 6.16 2.15
C GLU A 9 11.68 4.68 2.57
N PRO A 10 10.76 3.88 2.01
CA PRO A 10 10.73 2.44 2.22
C PRO A 10 12.07 1.77 1.86
N THR A 11 12.45 0.72 2.61
CA THR A 11 13.44 -0.25 2.13
C THR A 11 12.86 -1.12 1.02
N THR A 12 13.73 -1.88 0.34
CA THR A 12 13.32 -2.93 -0.60
C THR A 12 12.34 -3.93 0.03
N TYR A 13 12.57 -4.32 1.28
CA TYR A 13 11.66 -5.22 2.00
C TYR A 13 10.28 -4.57 2.19
N GLU A 14 10.24 -3.35 2.71
CA GLU A 14 8.97 -2.63 2.93
C GLU A 14 8.23 -2.33 1.62
N ALA A 15 8.94 -1.97 0.55
CA ALA A 15 8.35 -1.79 -0.77
C ALA A 15 7.76 -3.10 -1.32
N GLY A 16 8.40 -4.23 -1.05
CA GLY A 16 7.86 -5.57 -1.35
C GLY A 16 6.55 -5.85 -0.60
N GLN A 17 6.50 -5.55 0.70
CA GLN A 17 5.29 -5.71 1.51
C GLN A 17 4.14 -4.80 1.01
N TRP A 18 4.44 -3.56 0.61
CA TRP A 18 3.45 -2.66 0.01
C TRP A 18 2.92 -3.18 -1.32
N ARG A 19 3.79 -3.70 -2.18
CA ARG A 19 3.39 -4.31 -3.44
C ARG A 19 2.48 -5.51 -3.22
N GLU A 20 2.81 -6.39 -2.26
CA GLU A 20 1.98 -7.55 -1.91
C GLU A 20 0.58 -7.13 -1.45
N LEU A 21 0.49 -6.18 -0.51
CA LEU A 21 -0.80 -5.66 -0.07
C LEU A 21 -1.62 -5.09 -1.24
N ALA A 22 -1.01 -4.26 -2.08
CA ALA A 22 -1.72 -3.62 -3.18
C ALA A 22 -2.21 -4.64 -4.22
N GLN A 23 -1.41 -5.67 -4.52
CA GLN A 23 -1.84 -6.77 -5.39
C GLN A 23 -3.01 -7.56 -4.81
N LEU A 24 -2.97 -7.86 -3.50
CA LEU A 24 -4.08 -8.53 -2.81
C LEU A 24 -5.35 -7.66 -2.84
N ALA A 25 -5.23 -6.37 -2.54
CA ALA A 25 -6.34 -5.43 -2.54
C ALA A 25 -6.99 -5.33 -3.93
N ARG A 26 -6.18 -5.22 -4.98
CA ARG A 26 -6.64 -5.20 -6.37
C ARG A 26 -7.35 -6.49 -6.77
N ALA A 27 -6.78 -7.66 -6.45
CA ALA A 27 -7.39 -8.95 -6.74
C ALA A 27 -8.71 -9.17 -5.97
N CYS A 28 -8.83 -8.64 -4.74
CA CYS A 28 -10.09 -8.65 -4.01
C CYS A 28 -11.14 -7.72 -4.64
N ALA A 29 -10.75 -6.54 -5.10
CA ALA A 29 -11.64 -5.60 -5.76
C ALA A 29 -12.15 -6.08 -7.13
N THR A 30 -11.33 -6.81 -7.90
CA THR A 30 -11.72 -7.36 -9.21
C THR A 30 -12.46 -8.71 -9.12
N GLY A 31 -12.56 -9.30 -7.93
CA GLY A 31 -13.18 -10.60 -7.71
C GLY A 31 -12.30 -11.80 -8.07
N GLU A 32 -11.04 -11.56 -8.48
CA GLU A 32 -10.04 -12.60 -8.78
C GLU A 32 -9.61 -13.38 -7.51
N ARG A 33 -9.69 -12.78 -6.32
CA ARG A 33 -9.32 -13.41 -5.04
C ARG A 33 -10.30 -13.06 -3.94
N LYS A 34 -10.83 -14.04 -3.20
CA LYS A 34 -11.86 -13.82 -2.15
C LYS A 34 -11.34 -13.85 -0.71
N SER A 35 -10.02 -13.98 -0.49
CA SER A 35 -9.48 -14.14 0.86
C SER A 35 -9.32 -12.81 1.59
N TRP A 36 -10.43 -12.26 2.06
CA TRP A 36 -10.47 -11.04 2.90
C TRP A 36 -9.58 -11.15 4.16
N ARG A 37 -9.38 -12.38 4.67
CA ARG A 37 -8.47 -12.64 5.79
C ARG A 37 -7.00 -12.44 5.44
N GLU A 38 -6.58 -12.80 4.23
CA GLU A 38 -5.22 -12.54 3.74
C GLU A 38 -5.01 -11.03 3.56
N LEU A 39 -6.00 -10.35 2.96
CA LEU A 39 -5.97 -8.88 2.82
C LEU A 39 -5.81 -8.19 4.19
N GLN A 40 -6.59 -8.61 5.19
CA GLN A 40 -6.49 -8.06 6.54
C GLN A 40 -5.11 -8.29 7.17
N ARG A 41 -4.55 -9.49 7.03
CA ARG A 41 -3.22 -9.83 7.56
C ARG A 41 -2.13 -8.99 6.89
N ALA A 42 -2.19 -8.84 5.57
CA ALA A 42 -1.26 -7.99 4.84
C ALA A 42 -1.36 -6.53 5.29
N ALA A 43 -2.57 -6.00 5.44
CA ALA A 43 -2.81 -4.62 5.92
C ALA A 43 -2.25 -4.38 7.33
N ILE A 44 -2.44 -5.34 8.25
CA ILE A 44 -1.84 -5.27 9.60
C ILE A 44 -0.31 -5.35 9.52
N GLY A 45 0.23 -6.23 8.67
CA GLY A 45 1.66 -6.43 8.49
C GLY A 45 2.39 -5.18 8.00
N VAL A 46 1.82 -4.46 7.05
CA VAL A 46 2.41 -3.22 6.52
C VAL A 46 2.25 -2.00 7.43
N GLY A 47 1.42 -2.07 8.48
CA GLY A 47 1.18 -0.93 9.38
C GLY A 47 2.42 -0.44 10.15
N ARG A 48 3.52 -1.20 10.10
CA ARG A 48 4.84 -0.83 10.66
C ARG A 48 5.86 -0.41 9.59
N CYS A 49 5.51 -0.55 8.31
CA CYS A 49 6.38 -0.17 7.20
C CYS A 49 6.38 1.34 7.02
N ARG A 50 7.51 1.89 6.58
CA ARG A 50 7.57 3.24 6.03
C ARG A 50 6.67 3.38 4.81
N VAL A 51 6.09 4.56 4.62
CA VAL A 51 5.18 4.86 3.50
C VAL A 51 5.91 5.58 2.36
N PHE A 52 5.33 5.55 1.16
CA PHE A 52 5.79 6.39 0.05
C PHE A 52 5.30 7.83 0.26
N GLY A 53 6.22 8.77 0.48
CA GLY A 53 5.92 10.19 0.67
C GLY A 53 5.69 10.60 2.12
N ILE A 54 4.96 11.70 2.34
CA ILE A 54 4.67 12.24 3.69
C ILE A 54 3.77 11.28 4.45
N ASN A 55 4.16 10.91 5.67
CA ASN A 55 3.34 10.06 6.54
C ASN A 55 2.27 10.87 7.27
N ASP A 56 1.14 11.08 6.62
CA ASP A 56 -0.06 11.68 7.21
C ASP A 56 -1.32 10.84 6.92
N ARG A 57 -2.48 11.30 7.41
CA ARG A 57 -3.76 10.58 7.20
C ARG A 57 -4.24 10.59 5.75
N GLY A 58 -3.76 11.51 4.91
CA GLY A 58 -4.08 11.59 3.49
C GLY A 58 -3.15 10.76 2.61
N ASN A 59 -2.08 10.19 3.17
CA ASN A 59 -1.17 9.34 2.43
C ASN A 59 -1.89 8.09 1.90
N VAL A 60 -1.71 7.81 0.61
CA VAL A 60 -2.36 6.68 -0.08
C VAL A 60 -2.08 5.33 0.59
N CYS A 61 -0.90 5.12 1.17
CA CYS A 61 -0.54 3.90 1.89
C CYS A 61 -1.43 3.73 3.13
N ASN A 62 -1.63 4.80 3.89
CA ASN A 62 -2.47 4.81 5.08
C ASN A 62 -3.96 4.65 4.71
N LEU A 63 -4.40 5.31 3.65
CA LEU A 63 -5.75 5.14 3.10
C LEU A 63 -6.00 3.71 2.63
N LEU A 64 -5.02 3.07 1.96
CA LEU A 64 -5.12 1.69 1.51
C LEU A 64 -5.22 0.72 2.70
N ILE A 65 -4.41 0.90 3.75
CA ILE A 65 -4.52 0.10 4.97
C ILE A 65 -5.94 0.21 5.53
N GLN A 66 -6.44 1.43 5.72
CA GLN A 66 -7.76 1.66 6.30
C GLN A 66 -8.85 1.00 5.44
N CYS A 67 -8.82 1.24 4.12
CA CYS A 67 -9.79 0.67 3.19
C CYS A 67 -9.77 -0.87 3.19
N ALA A 68 -8.59 -1.47 3.22
CA ALA A 68 -8.41 -2.92 3.29
C ALA A 68 -8.95 -3.52 4.59
N LEU A 69 -8.68 -2.89 5.73
CA LEU A 69 -9.19 -3.31 7.03
C LEU A 69 -10.71 -3.20 7.12
N ASP A 70 -11.26 -2.10 6.63
CA ASP A 70 -12.71 -1.85 6.62
C ASP A 70 -13.43 -2.83 5.69
N ALA A 71 -12.90 -3.06 4.49
CA ALA A 71 -13.46 -4.03 3.55
C ALA A 71 -13.44 -5.44 4.11
N ALA A 72 -12.34 -5.86 4.74
CA ALA A 72 -12.21 -7.21 5.30
C ALA A 72 -13.12 -7.47 6.51
N GLN A 73 -13.54 -6.43 7.23
CA GLN A 73 -14.43 -6.53 8.40
C GLN A 73 -15.90 -6.23 8.05
N SER A 74 -16.17 -5.79 6.82
CA SER A 74 -17.52 -5.42 6.38
C SER A 74 -18.40 -6.64 6.09
N VAL A 75 -19.68 -6.53 6.46
CA VAL A 75 -20.73 -7.46 6.01
C VAL A 75 -21.07 -7.30 4.52
N ALA A 76 -20.68 -6.18 3.92
CA ALA A 76 -20.83 -5.89 2.50
C ALA A 76 -19.51 -5.30 1.93
N PRO A 77 -18.50 -6.14 1.59
CA PRO A 77 -17.21 -5.69 1.10
C PRO A 77 -17.27 -5.00 -0.28
N SER A 78 -18.31 -5.28 -1.08
CA SER A 78 -18.48 -4.71 -2.43
C SER A 78 -18.50 -3.19 -2.47
N ARG A 79 -18.95 -2.52 -1.39
CA ARG A 79 -18.94 -1.05 -1.31
C ARG A 79 -17.53 -0.43 -1.34
N TYR A 80 -16.49 -1.25 -1.14
CA TYR A 80 -15.10 -0.80 -1.12
C TYR A 80 -14.35 -1.11 -2.42
N PHE A 81 -14.95 -1.80 -3.40
CA PHE A 81 -14.20 -2.30 -4.55
C PHE A 81 -13.55 -1.18 -5.35
N ASP A 82 -14.29 -0.12 -5.67
CA ASP A 82 -13.75 1.00 -6.45
C ASP A 82 -12.59 1.69 -5.71
N GLU A 83 -12.76 1.93 -4.41
CA GLU A 83 -11.76 2.62 -3.60
C GLU A 83 -10.52 1.73 -3.35
N LEU A 84 -10.72 0.43 -3.09
CA LEU A 84 -9.63 -0.54 -2.99
C LEU A 84 -8.82 -0.62 -4.28
N HIS A 85 -9.49 -0.71 -5.42
CA HIS A 85 -8.84 -0.78 -6.73
C HIS A 85 -8.02 0.49 -6.98
N ARG A 86 -8.64 1.67 -6.79
CA ARG A 86 -8.00 2.97 -6.99
C ARG A 86 -6.77 3.16 -6.11
N LEU A 87 -6.88 2.87 -4.82
CA LEU A 87 -5.78 2.99 -3.86
C LEU A 87 -4.67 1.97 -4.12
N ALA A 88 -5.04 0.73 -4.48
CA ALA A 88 -4.09 -0.31 -4.83
C ALA A 88 -3.25 0.07 -6.05
N ASP A 89 -3.90 0.53 -7.14
CA ASP A 89 -3.19 0.95 -8.36
C ASP A 89 -2.24 2.11 -8.09
N GLU A 90 -2.64 3.08 -7.27
CA GLU A 90 -1.78 4.21 -6.91
C GLU A 90 -0.57 3.76 -6.07
N VAL A 91 -0.74 2.83 -5.13
CA VAL A 91 0.39 2.25 -4.37
C VAL A 91 1.31 1.43 -5.30
N LEU A 92 0.77 0.66 -6.24
CA LEU A 92 1.57 -0.09 -7.21
C LEU A 92 2.44 0.84 -8.07
N LYS A 93 1.88 1.94 -8.58
CA LYS A 93 2.63 2.96 -9.32
C LYS A 93 3.78 3.54 -8.50
N ARG A 94 3.56 3.78 -7.19
CA ARG A 94 4.61 4.28 -6.29
C ARG A 94 5.69 3.23 -6.04
N CYS A 95 5.34 1.95 -5.91
CA CYS A 95 6.31 0.86 -5.83
C CYS A 95 7.18 0.77 -7.09
N GLU A 96 6.58 0.93 -8.27
CA GLU A 96 7.29 0.92 -9.56
C GLU A 96 8.25 2.10 -9.68
N ALA A 97 7.76 3.32 -9.46
CA ALA A 97 8.59 4.52 -9.48
C ALA A 97 9.76 4.45 -8.48
N TRP A 98 9.50 3.93 -7.27
CA TRP A 98 10.56 3.73 -6.27
C TRP A 98 11.60 2.71 -6.75
N ALA A 99 11.18 1.61 -7.36
CA ALA A 99 12.08 0.57 -7.88
C ALA A 99 12.98 1.11 -9.01
N GLU A 100 12.43 1.92 -9.92
CA GLU A 100 13.18 2.55 -11.01
C GLU A 100 14.28 3.48 -10.47
N VAL A 101 13.94 4.34 -9.50
CA VAL A 101 14.90 5.24 -8.85
C VAL A 101 16.00 4.44 -8.15
N ARG A 102 15.64 3.38 -7.42
CA ARG A 102 16.59 2.51 -6.71
C ARG A 102 17.54 1.82 -7.68
N GLN A 103 17.04 1.29 -8.80
CA GLN A 103 17.85 0.64 -9.82
C GLN A 103 18.82 1.63 -10.48
N ALA A 104 18.38 2.85 -10.79
CA ALA A 104 19.22 3.89 -11.36
C ALA A 104 20.35 4.34 -10.41
N GLN A 105 20.12 4.32 -9.09
CA GLN A 105 21.16 4.61 -8.09
C GLN A 105 22.20 3.50 -8.02
N VAL A 106 21.79 2.22 -8.07
CA VAL A 106 22.69 1.07 -8.04
C VAL A 106 23.55 1.00 -9.30
N SER A 107 23.01 1.31 -10.48
CA SER A 107 23.78 1.28 -11.73
C SER A 107 24.79 2.44 -11.90
N ARG A 108 24.77 3.43 -10.99
CA ARG A 108 25.67 4.60 -11.01
C ARG A 108 26.77 4.56 -9.94
N GLY A 109 26.72 3.61 -9.00
CA GLY A 109 27.72 3.40 -7.96
C GLY A 109 28.58 2.19 -8.27
#